data_AF-A0A1F1GPB4-F1
#
_entry.id   AF-A0A1F1GPB4-F1
#
_cell.length_a   1.000
_cell.length_b   1.000
_cell.length_c   1.000
_cell.angle_alpha   90.00
_cell.angle_beta   90.00
_cell.angle_gamma   90.00
#
_symmetry.space_group_name_H-M   'P 1'
#
loop_
_entity.id
_entity.type
_entity.pdbx_description
1 polymer ?
#
loop_
_entity_poly.entity_id
_entity_poly.type
_entity_poly.pdbx_seq_one_letter_code
_entity_poly.pdbx_strand_id
1 'polypeptide(L)'
;MLTKTGALALTLTATLAAAPAAQALTFDPGKVPPRTQVTVRYADGNVASTPNSQESRPAVSLVKLYLGMWVLKYGAPEDKARVENMIRFSEDGTASDLERKYPQAIPGIISEYQLGETHHNGYWGQSTTSTEDLARFLGAISTDPVAAPIMKGMSTAAPAASDGYRQDFGTAQIPGILGTKFGWSDDRQVHATASFGPGYTVAANTYGSPGDLTADVLGAVDVPAPPAVPAPPAPPTPQDVRDRACEELKRRVPGSSHVC
;
A
#
# COMPACT_ATOMS: atom_id res chain seq x y z
N MET A 1 52.41 40.19 -23.71
CA MET A 1 52.09 38.77 -23.45
C MET A 1 50.75 38.72 -22.73
N LEU A 2 49.67 38.32 -23.42
CA LEU A 2 48.35 38.13 -22.82
C LEU A 2 47.90 36.70 -23.13
N THR A 3 47.91 35.84 -22.12
CA THR A 3 47.35 34.48 -22.19
C THR A 3 45.88 34.54 -21.75
N LYS A 4 44.96 34.20 -22.66
CA LYS A 4 43.54 33.98 -22.35
C LYS A 4 43.34 32.51 -21.98
N THR A 5 42.95 32.24 -20.75
CA THR A 5 42.44 30.95 -20.28
C THR A 5 40.95 30.85 -20.62
N GLY A 6 40.57 29.88 -21.45
CA GLY A 6 39.17 29.55 -21.72
C GLY A 6 38.68 28.48 -20.74
N ALA A 7 37.59 28.77 -20.02
CA ALA A 7 36.89 27.80 -19.18
C ALA A 7 35.84 27.05 -20.02
N LEU A 8 35.91 25.72 -20.03
CA LEU A 8 34.91 24.84 -20.64
C LEU A 8 33.85 24.52 -19.58
N ALA A 9 32.61 24.98 -19.76
CA ALA A 9 31.49 24.62 -18.90
C ALA A 9 30.82 23.35 -19.45
N LEU A 10 30.87 22.25 -18.69
CA LEU A 10 30.09 21.04 -18.94
C LEU A 10 28.69 21.23 -18.34
N THR A 11 27.67 21.42 -19.18
CA THR A 11 26.26 21.40 -18.74
C THR A 11 25.77 19.96 -18.68
N LEU A 12 25.59 19.42 -17.48
CA LEU A 12 24.96 18.13 -17.23
C LEU A 12 23.44 18.33 -17.21
N THR A 13 22.75 17.99 -18.30
CA THR A 13 21.29 17.95 -18.33
C THR A 13 20.79 16.72 -17.57
N ALA A 14 20.34 16.93 -16.33
CA ALA A 14 19.62 15.92 -15.57
C ALA A 14 18.21 15.73 -16.17
N THR A 15 17.98 14.59 -16.80
CA THR A 15 16.62 14.15 -17.16
C THR A 15 15.89 13.75 -15.88
N LEU A 16 14.93 14.56 -15.43
CA LEU A 16 13.97 14.12 -14.42
C LEU A 16 13.12 13.00 -15.03
N ALA A 17 13.37 11.76 -14.61
CA ALA A 17 12.41 10.69 -14.81
C ALA A 17 11.17 11.03 -13.97
N ALA A 18 10.06 11.36 -14.63
CA ALA A 18 8.78 11.46 -13.94
C ALA A 18 8.48 10.10 -13.30
N ALA A 19 8.30 10.07 -11.98
CA ALA A 19 7.80 8.88 -11.31
C ALA A 19 6.47 8.46 -11.97
N PRO A 20 6.21 7.15 -12.16
CA PRO A 20 4.94 6.72 -12.70
C PRO A 20 3.83 7.31 -11.84
N ALA A 21 2.87 7.98 -12.48
CA ALA A 21 1.67 8.44 -11.80
C ALA A 21 1.09 7.25 -11.03
N ALA A 22 0.88 7.42 -9.72
CA ALA A 22 0.23 6.42 -8.89
C ALA A 22 -1.03 5.95 -9.64
N GLN A 23 -1.19 4.63 -9.79
CA GLN A 23 -2.42 4.06 -10.32
C GLN A 23 -3.53 4.54 -9.38
N ALA A 24 -4.33 5.48 -9.84
CA ALA A 24 -5.38 6.06 -9.02
C ALA A 24 -6.47 5.00 -8.87
N LEU A 25 -6.40 4.22 -7.79
CA LEU A 25 -7.52 3.42 -7.32
C LEU A 25 -8.71 4.38 -7.21
N THR A 26 -9.82 4.05 -7.86
CA THR A 26 -11.08 4.74 -7.62
C THR A 26 -12.00 3.78 -6.88
N PHE A 27 -12.77 4.32 -5.95
CA PHE A 27 -13.64 3.54 -5.07
C PHE A 27 -15.03 4.16 -5.05
N ASP A 28 -16.05 3.34 -5.34
CA ASP A 28 -17.46 3.71 -5.31
C ASP A 28 -18.14 3.07 -4.09
N PRO A 29 -18.28 3.81 -2.97
CA PRO A 29 -18.93 3.28 -1.77
C PRO A 29 -20.40 2.90 -1.98
N GLY A 30 -21.06 3.41 -3.03
CA GLY A 30 -22.46 3.10 -3.34
C GLY A 30 -22.67 1.67 -3.84
N LYS A 31 -21.60 0.97 -4.25
CA LYS A 31 -21.64 -0.43 -4.71
C LYS A 31 -21.41 -1.44 -3.59
N VAL A 32 -21.01 -0.99 -2.40
CA VAL A 32 -20.72 -1.89 -1.28
C VAL A 32 -22.01 -2.19 -0.50
N PRO A 33 -22.37 -3.47 -0.31
CA PRO A 33 -23.54 -3.85 0.49
C PRO A 33 -23.36 -3.48 1.99
N PRO A 34 -24.45 -3.20 2.74
CA PRO A 34 -24.37 -2.79 4.15
C PRO A 34 -23.68 -3.78 5.11
N ARG A 35 -23.59 -5.07 4.74
CA ARG A 35 -22.84 -6.07 5.52
C ARG A 35 -21.34 -5.79 5.55
N THR A 36 -20.83 -5.01 4.59
CA THR A 36 -19.42 -4.68 4.42
C THR A 36 -19.19 -3.20 4.71
N GLN A 37 -18.13 -2.91 5.46
CA GLN A 37 -17.54 -1.59 5.62
C GLN A 37 -16.30 -1.51 4.73
N VAL A 38 -16.09 -0.38 4.07
CA VAL A 38 -14.83 -0.09 3.36
C VAL A 38 -14.50 1.39 3.52
N THR A 39 -13.23 1.66 3.79
CA THR A 39 -12.66 3.01 3.75
C THR A 39 -11.40 3.00 2.91
N VAL A 40 -11.29 3.92 1.96
CA VAL A 40 -10.08 4.24 1.20
C VAL A 40 -9.63 5.65 1.58
N ARG A 41 -8.37 5.81 1.97
CA ARG A 41 -7.74 7.11 2.19
C ARG A 41 -6.63 7.30 1.18
N TYR A 42 -6.67 8.41 0.47
CA TYR A 42 -5.69 8.78 -0.54
C TYR A 42 -4.62 9.68 0.06
N ALA A 43 -3.41 9.64 -0.49
CA ALA A 43 -2.28 10.45 -0.04
C ALA A 43 -2.48 11.96 -0.27
N ASP A 44 -3.39 12.34 -1.16
CA ASP A 44 -3.82 13.73 -1.37
C ASP A 44 -4.78 14.26 -0.28
N GLY A 45 -5.13 13.41 0.69
CA GLY A 45 -6.02 13.74 1.80
C GLY A 45 -7.49 13.39 1.55
N ASN A 46 -7.86 12.99 0.34
CA ASN A 46 -9.23 12.57 0.05
C ASN A 46 -9.57 11.24 0.75
N VAL A 47 -10.84 11.08 1.10
CA VAL A 47 -11.36 9.88 1.77
C VAL A 47 -12.64 9.46 1.06
N ALA A 48 -12.74 8.17 0.74
CA ALA A 48 -13.95 7.56 0.21
C ALA A 48 -14.33 6.38 1.10
N SER A 49 -15.52 6.43 1.71
CA SER A 49 -15.94 5.49 2.74
C SER A 49 -17.40 5.09 2.57
N THR A 50 -17.74 3.86 2.95
CA THR A 50 -19.13 3.44 3.09
C THR A 50 -19.82 4.20 4.25
N PRO A 51 -21.16 4.35 4.23
CA PRO A 51 -21.89 5.10 5.28
C PRO A 51 -21.70 4.54 6.70
N ASN A 52 -21.46 3.24 6.83
CA ASN A 52 -21.22 2.53 8.08
C ASN A 52 -19.73 2.46 8.48
N SER A 53 -18.82 3.17 7.79
CA SER A 53 -17.36 3.08 7.99
C SER A 53 -16.84 3.44 9.39
N GLN A 54 -17.65 4.13 10.19
CA GLN A 54 -17.35 4.50 11.58
C GLN A 54 -17.98 3.55 12.61
N GLU A 55 -18.82 2.58 12.19
CA GLU A 55 -19.36 1.60 13.15
C GLU A 55 -18.22 0.69 13.65
N SER A 56 -18.06 0.60 14.97
CA SER A 56 -17.09 -0.30 15.60
C SER A 56 -17.50 -1.76 15.44
N ARG A 57 -16.65 -2.56 14.78
CA ARG A 57 -16.83 -4.00 14.52
C ARG A 57 -15.67 -4.81 15.09
N PRO A 58 -15.78 -6.14 15.24
CA PRO A 58 -14.64 -6.97 15.66
C PRO A 58 -13.39 -6.67 14.83
N ALA A 59 -12.31 -6.26 15.51
CA ALA A 59 -11.05 -5.91 14.86
C ALA A 59 -10.29 -7.15 14.40
N VAL A 60 -10.65 -8.33 14.94
CA VAL A 60 -10.04 -9.62 14.66
C VAL A 60 -8.51 -9.51 14.71
N SER A 61 -7.77 -10.17 13.82
CA SER A 61 -6.32 -10.07 13.78
C SER A 61 -5.75 -8.72 13.30
N LEU A 62 -6.58 -7.73 12.93
CA LEU A 62 -6.07 -6.41 12.51
C LEU A 62 -5.56 -5.59 13.70
N VAL A 63 -6.09 -5.83 14.92
CA VAL A 63 -5.62 -5.19 16.16
C VAL A 63 -4.12 -5.41 16.43
N LYS A 64 -3.54 -6.48 15.88
CA LYS A 64 -2.10 -6.77 15.97
C LYS A 64 -1.25 -5.65 15.36
N LEU A 65 -1.80 -4.85 14.44
CA LEU A 65 -1.13 -3.65 13.91
C LEU A 65 -0.95 -2.60 15.02
N TYR A 66 -1.96 -2.38 15.86
CA TYR A 66 -1.87 -1.46 17.00
C TYR A 66 -0.89 -2.00 18.05
N LEU A 67 -1.05 -3.25 18.46
CA LEU A 67 -0.13 -3.90 19.40
C LEU A 67 1.32 -3.83 18.92
N GLY A 68 1.55 -4.20 17.65
CA GLY A 68 2.87 -4.17 17.01
C GLY A 68 3.47 -2.76 17.02
N MET A 69 2.69 -1.73 16.71
CA MET A 69 3.21 -0.36 16.66
C MET A 69 3.65 0.13 18.04
N TRP A 70 2.87 -0.18 19.08
CA TRP A 70 3.27 0.15 20.45
C TRP A 70 4.58 -0.54 20.83
N VAL A 71 4.69 -1.85 20.54
CA VAL A 71 5.89 -2.63 20.84
C VAL A 71 7.10 -2.07 20.08
N LEU A 72 6.94 -1.68 18.82
CA LEU A 72 8.01 -1.08 18.02
C LEU A 72 8.49 0.27 18.59
N LYS A 73 7.58 1.09 19.15
CA LYS A 73 7.96 2.33 19.81
C LYS A 73 8.63 2.08 21.17
N TYR A 74 7.98 1.31 22.04
CA TYR A 74 8.26 1.32 23.48
C TYR A 74 8.70 -0.02 24.06
N GLY A 75 8.53 -1.12 23.32
CA GLY A 75 8.86 -2.47 23.77
C GLY A 75 10.37 -2.74 23.87
N ALA A 76 10.73 -3.86 24.48
CA ALA A 76 12.11 -4.33 24.56
C ALA A 76 12.62 -4.81 23.19
N PRO A 77 13.93 -4.73 22.90
CA PRO A 77 14.47 -5.10 21.59
C PRO A 77 14.08 -6.51 21.11
N GLU A 78 14.04 -7.48 22.03
CA GLU A 78 13.63 -8.85 21.73
C GLU A 78 12.17 -8.97 21.30
N ASP A 79 11.28 -8.11 21.83
CA ASP A 79 9.87 -8.09 21.46
C ASP A 79 9.64 -7.35 20.15
N LYS A 80 10.40 -6.27 19.90
CA LYS A 80 10.40 -5.57 18.60
C LYS A 80 10.73 -6.53 17.46
N ALA A 81 11.69 -7.42 17.67
CA ALA A 81 12.09 -8.42 16.68
C ALA A 81 10.98 -9.43 16.34
N ARG A 82 9.96 -9.59 17.20
CA ARG A 82 8.83 -10.51 16.97
C ARG A 82 7.71 -9.90 16.15
N VAL A 83 7.65 -8.56 16.03
CA VAL A 83 6.50 -7.86 15.41
C VAL A 83 6.32 -8.22 13.94
N GLU A 84 7.40 -8.29 13.16
CA GLU A 84 7.29 -8.64 11.73
C GLU A 84 6.59 -9.99 11.52
N ASN A 85 7.01 -11.03 12.24
CA ASN A 85 6.41 -12.37 12.13
C ASN A 85 4.98 -12.42 12.68
N MET A 86 4.70 -11.70 13.77
CA MET A 86 3.33 -11.57 14.29
C MET A 86 2.38 -11.04 13.22
N ILE A 87 2.82 -10.05 12.43
CA ILE A 87 2.02 -9.49 11.33
C ILE A 87 1.96 -10.46 10.15
N ARG A 88 3.12 -10.98 9.71
CA ARG A 88 3.27 -11.85 8.54
C ARG A 88 2.48 -13.15 8.62
N PHE A 89 2.58 -13.84 9.76
CA PHE A 89 1.95 -15.14 9.99
C PHE A 89 0.68 -15.03 10.86
N SER A 90 0.28 -13.81 11.24
CA SER A 90 -0.86 -13.57 12.12
C SER A 90 -0.78 -14.33 13.45
N GLU A 91 0.40 -14.37 14.08
CA GLU A 91 0.66 -15.22 15.25
C GLU A 91 -0.13 -14.76 16.50
N ASP A 92 -1.14 -15.54 16.89
CA ASP A 92 -1.93 -15.29 18.11
C ASP A 92 -1.14 -15.51 19.39
N GLY A 93 -0.20 -16.47 19.38
CA GLY A 93 0.70 -16.73 20.51
C GLY A 93 1.57 -15.51 20.81
N THR A 94 2.22 -14.96 19.78
CA THR A 94 3.04 -13.75 19.92
C THR A 94 2.18 -12.55 20.36
N ALA A 95 0.99 -12.36 19.80
CA ALA A 95 0.10 -11.27 20.24
C ALA A 95 -0.30 -11.41 21.71
N SER A 96 -0.64 -12.62 22.16
CA SER A 96 -1.03 -12.89 23.53
C SER A 96 0.11 -12.70 24.53
N ASP A 97 1.34 -13.11 24.16
CA ASP A 97 2.52 -12.88 24.98
C ASP A 97 2.85 -11.39 25.11
N LEU A 98 2.83 -10.66 23.98
CA LEU A 98 3.14 -9.24 23.94
C LEU A 98 2.10 -8.41 24.70
N GLU A 99 0.80 -8.72 24.55
CA GLU A 99 -0.24 -8.04 25.31
C GLU A 99 -0.13 -8.32 26.81
N ARG A 100 0.16 -9.57 27.21
CA ARG A 100 0.38 -9.89 28.62
C ARG A 100 1.56 -9.13 29.21
N LYS A 101 2.64 -8.98 28.45
CA LYS A 101 3.83 -8.21 28.86
C LYS A 101 3.57 -6.70 28.84
N TYR A 102 2.73 -6.22 27.92
CA TYR A 102 2.43 -4.81 27.68
C TYR A 102 0.91 -4.57 27.61
N PRO A 103 0.18 -4.68 28.74
CA PRO A 103 -1.28 -4.55 28.73
C PRO A 103 -1.77 -3.15 28.29
N GLN A 104 -0.91 -2.14 28.40
CA GLN A 104 -1.18 -0.78 27.94
C GLN A 104 -1.00 -0.58 26.42
N ALA A 105 -0.53 -1.59 25.67
CA ALA A 105 -0.08 -1.38 24.30
C ALA A 105 -1.19 -0.91 23.35
N ILE A 106 -2.29 -1.66 23.29
CA ILE A 106 -3.44 -1.30 22.45
C ILE A 106 -4.12 -0.02 22.96
N PRO A 107 -4.45 0.13 24.26
CA PRO A 107 -4.98 1.40 24.79
C PRO A 107 -4.09 2.62 24.50
N GLY A 108 -2.76 2.44 24.60
CA GLY A 108 -1.79 3.49 24.32
C GLY A 108 -1.85 3.96 22.88
N ILE A 109 -1.92 3.03 21.92
CA ILE A 109 -2.05 3.37 20.49
C ILE A 109 -3.41 3.98 20.17
N ILE A 110 -4.50 3.49 20.76
CA ILE A 110 -5.83 4.09 20.64
C ILE A 110 -5.77 5.58 21.04
N SER A 111 -5.14 5.88 22.18
CA SER A 111 -4.99 7.26 22.66
C SER A 111 -4.06 8.09 21.78
N GLU A 112 -2.89 7.55 21.41
CA GLU A 112 -1.86 8.26 20.66
C GLU A 112 -2.32 8.64 19.25
N TYR A 113 -3.06 7.75 18.58
CA TYR A 113 -3.59 7.97 17.22
C TYR A 113 -5.04 8.47 17.22
N GLN A 114 -5.63 8.69 18.41
CA GLN A 114 -7.00 9.17 18.59
C GLN A 114 -8.04 8.30 17.84
N LEU A 115 -7.96 6.98 18.01
CA LEU A 115 -8.80 6.00 17.32
C LEU A 115 -10.16 5.88 18.02
N GLY A 116 -11.08 6.79 17.68
CA GLY A 116 -12.34 7.01 18.41
C GLY A 116 -13.31 5.82 18.39
N GLU A 117 -13.26 5.01 17.35
CA GLU A 117 -14.14 3.85 17.15
C GLU A 117 -13.46 2.53 17.52
N THR A 118 -12.27 2.62 18.12
CA THR A 118 -11.44 1.46 18.47
C THR A 118 -11.44 1.23 19.97
N HIS A 119 -11.74 0.01 20.38
CA HIS A 119 -11.90 -0.36 21.79
C HIS A 119 -11.16 -1.66 22.09
N HIS A 120 -10.36 -1.68 23.15
CA HIS A 120 -9.52 -2.84 23.50
C HIS A 120 -10.33 -4.01 24.08
N ASN A 121 -11.39 -3.74 24.83
CA ASN A 121 -12.30 -4.72 25.44
C ASN A 121 -11.61 -5.83 26.27
N GLY A 122 -10.46 -5.54 26.87
CA GLY A 122 -9.79 -6.39 27.87
C GLY A 122 -8.75 -7.37 27.30
N TYR A 123 -9.00 -7.94 26.11
CA TYR A 123 -8.09 -8.85 25.42
C TYR A 123 -8.03 -8.50 23.93
N TRP A 124 -6.86 -8.61 23.30
CA TRP A 124 -6.66 -8.20 21.91
C TRP A 124 -7.70 -8.84 20.98
N GLY A 125 -8.02 -10.12 21.17
CA GLY A 125 -8.98 -10.83 20.31
C GLY A 125 -10.43 -10.38 20.46
N GLN A 126 -10.76 -9.63 21.52
CA GLN A 126 -12.07 -9.03 21.76
C GLN A 126 -12.13 -7.55 21.35
N SER A 127 -11.02 -6.97 20.91
CA SER A 127 -10.99 -5.58 20.49
C SER A 127 -11.90 -5.33 19.28
N THR A 128 -12.50 -4.15 19.23
CA THR A 128 -13.28 -3.65 18.09
C THR A 128 -12.61 -2.43 17.47
N THR A 129 -12.90 -2.14 16.20
CA THR A 129 -12.37 -1.00 15.44
C THR A 129 -13.28 -0.72 14.25
N SER A 130 -13.08 0.41 13.58
CA SER A 130 -13.79 0.76 12.34
C SER A 130 -12.84 0.73 11.14
N THR A 131 -13.37 0.68 9.92
CA THR A 131 -12.52 0.80 8.73
C THR A 131 -11.89 2.18 8.61
N GLU A 132 -12.56 3.22 9.11
CA GLU A 132 -12.04 4.58 9.18
C GLU A 132 -10.78 4.66 10.07
N ASP A 133 -10.84 4.11 11.29
CA ASP A 133 -9.70 4.10 12.20
C ASP A 133 -8.53 3.28 11.65
N LEU A 134 -8.80 2.09 11.11
CA LEU A 134 -7.76 1.23 10.52
C LEU A 134 -7.07 1.90 9.33
N ALA A 135 -7.83 2.45 8.38
CA ALA A 135 -7.26 3.07 7.18
C ALA A 135 -6.47 4.33 7.54
N ARG A 136 -6.96 5.14 8.50
CA ARG A 136 -6.27 6.32 9.01
C ARG A 136 -4.99 5.96 9.74
N PHE A 137 -5.04 4.98 10.64
CA PHE A 137 -3.87 4.48 11.36
C PHE A 137 -2.81 3.96 10.40
N LEU A 138 -3.21 3.09 9.46
CA LEU A 138 -2.28 2.53 8.48
C LEU A 138 -1.66 3.63 7.60
N GLY A 139 -2.44 4.64 7.22
CA GLY A 139 -1.95 5.80 6.47
C GLY A 139 -0.88 6.56 7.25
N ALA A 140 -1.14 6.80 8.54
CA ALA A 140 -0.21 7.52 9.42
C ALA A 140 1.12 6.77 9.63
N ILE A 141 1.10 5.43 9.71
CA ILE A 141 2.32 4.64 9.94
C ILE A 141 3.03 4.21 8.64
N SER A 142 2.39 4.36 7.47
CA SER A 142 2.89 3.79 6.20
C SER A 142 4.28 4.26 5.79
N THR A 143 4.69 5.46 6.24
CA THR A 143 5.99 6.07 5.96
C THR A 143 6.84 6.28 7.22
N ASP A 144 6.35 5.84 8.39
CA ASP A 144 7.07 5.92 9.65
C ASP A 144 8.19 4.85 9.68
N PRO A 145 9.48 5.23 9.80
CA PRO A 145 10.57 4.28 9.88
C PRO A 145 10.44 3.29 11.05
N VAL A 146 9.80 3.68 12.15
CA VAL A 146 9.53 2.80 13.30
C VAL A 146 8.60 1.66 12.90
N ALA A 147 7.64 1.92 12.01
CA ALA A 147 6.66 0.95 11.55
C ALA A 147 7.20 -0.01 10.48
N ALA A 148 8.45 0.14 10.02
CA ALA A 148 9.02 -0.67 8.94
C ALA A 148 8.84 -2.20 9.12
N PRO A 149 8.96 -2.79 10.34
CA PRO A 149 8.66 -4.21 10.55
C PRO A 149 7.19 -4.60 10.32
N ILE A 150 6.23 -3.72 10.64
CA ILE A 150 4.80 -3.94 10.33
C ILE A 150 4.61 -3.93 8.81
N MET A 151 5.12 -2.90 8.14
CA MET A 151 4.96 -2.72 6.69
C MET A 151 5.57 -3.91 5.93
N LYS A 152 6.76 -4.37 6.35
CA LYS A 152 7.39 -5.56 5.78
C LYS A 152 6.62 -6.85 6.05
N GLY A 153 6.07 -7.01 7.27
CA GLY A 153 5.21 -8.15 7.60
C GLY A 153 3.97 -8.22 6.71
N MET A 154 3.34 -7.07 6.44
CA MET A 154 2.20 -6.94 5.53
C MET A 154 2.58 -7.20 4.06
N SER A 155 3.69 -6.63 3.58
CA SER A 155 4.18 -6.84 2.20
C SER A 155 4.61 -8.26 1.91
N THR A 156 4.92 -9.02 2.95
CA THR A 156 5.42 -10.38 2.82
C THR A 156 4.53 -11.38 3.55
N ALA A 157 3.25 -11.03 3.74
CA ALA A 157 2.27 -11.89 4.39
C ALA A 157 2.36 -13.33 3.87
N ALA A 158 2.40 -14.29 4.79
CA ALA A 158 2.53 -15.69 4.42
C ALA A 158 1.24 -16.16 3.73
N PRO A 159 1.30 -17.08 2.75
CA PRO A 159 0.10 -17.57 2.06
C PRO A 159 -0.97 -18.15 2.99
N ALA A 160 -0.52 -18.72 4.12
CA ALA A 160 -1.36 -19.12 5.23
C ALA A 160 -0.79 -18.59 6.54
N ALA A 161 -1.67 -18.26 7.49
CA ALA A 161 -1.29 -17.90 8.85
C ALA A 161 -0.82 -19.12 9.66
N SER A 162 -0.36 -18.88 10.89
CA SER A 162 0.11 -19.95 11.79
C SER A 162 -0.95 -20.99 12.13
N ASP A 163 -2.24 -20.63 12.05
CA ASP A 163 -3.38 -21.55 12.20
C ASP A 163 -3.73 -22.31 10.91
N GLY A 164 -3.02 -22.06 9.81
CA GLY A 164 -3.25 -22.64 8.50
C GLY A 164 -4.31 -21.92 7.66
N TYR A 165 -4.93 -20.85 8.15
CA TYR A 165 -5.95 -20.13 7.39
C TYR A 165 -5.33 -19.29 6.26
N ARG A 166 -5.95 -19.32 5.07
CA ARG A 166 -5.41 -18.64 3.90
C ARG A 166 -5.49 -17.12 4.05
N GLN A 167 -4.45 -16.44 3.57
CA GLN A 167 -4.30 -14.99 3.61
C GLN A 167 -4.31 -14.42 2.17
N ASP A 168 -5.40 -14.65 1.44
CA ASP A 168 -5.54 -14.32 0.02
C ASP A 168 -6.94 -13.77 -0.34
N PHE A 169 -7.52 -12.93 0.52
CA PHE A 169 -8.88 -12.41 0.34
C PHE A 169 -8.99 -10.89 0.56
N GLY A 170 -10.16 -10.33 0.28
CA GLY A 170 -10.51 -8.94 0.55
C GLY A 170 -9.64 -7.96 -0.24
N THR A 171 -9.13 -6.94 0.45
CA THR A 171 -8.33 -5.87 -0.18
C THR A 171 -7.02 -6.38 -0.79
N ALA A 172 -6.49 -7.54 -0.36
CA ALA A 172 -5.29 -8.12 -0.96
C ALA A 172 -5.44 -8.47 -2.45
N GLN A 173 -6.67 -8.61 -2.93
CA GLN A 173 -6.96 -8.92 -4.33
C GLN A 173 -7.07 -7.68 -5.22
N ILE A 174 -6.98 -6.47 -4.65
CA ILE A 174 -6.93 -5.24 -5.43
C ILE A 174 -5.60 -5.19 -6.20
N PRO A 175 -5.62 -5.00 -7.53
CA PRO A 175 -4.39 -4.87 -8.31
C PRO A 175 -3.48 -3.76 -7.79
N GLY A 176 -2.19 -4.05 -7.62
CA GLY A 176 -1.18 -3.07 -7.20
C GLY A 176 -1.03 -2.87 -5.69
N ILE A 177 -1.74 -3.63 -4.85
CA ILE A 177 -1.50 -3.63 -3.40
C ILE A 177 -0.07 -4.06 -3.07
N LEU A 178 0.54 -3.34 -2.13
CA LEU A 178 1.92 -3.54 -1.71
C LEU A 178 2.04 -4.38 -0.43
N GLY A 179 0.97 -4.48 0.35
CA GLY A 179 0.93 -5.33 1.54
C GLY A 179 -0.43 -5.29 2.23
N THR A 180 -0.76 -6.39 2.92
CA THR A 180 -2.05 -6.60 3.59
C THR A 180 -1.88 -7.27 4.94
N LYS A 181 -2.68 -6.84 5.93
CA LYS A 181 -2.98 -7.62 7.13
C LYS A 181 -4.37 -8.20 7.00
N PHE A 182 -4.51 -9.48 7.37
CA PHE A 182 -5.75 -10.24 7.33
C PHE A 182 -6.28 -10.49 8.74
N GLY A 183 -7.58 -10.68 8.86
CA GLY A 183 -8.19 -11.20 10.08
C GLY A 183 -9.56 -11.84 9.83
N TRP A 184 -9.92 -12.72 10.75
CA TRP A 184 -11.16 -13.50 10.75
C TRP A 184 -11.56 -13.78 12.19
N SER A 185 -12.86 -13.99 12.41
CA SER A 185 -13.36 -14.58 13.67
C SER A 185 -13.20 -16.10 13.67
N ASP A 186 -13.15 -16.72 14.84
CA ASP A 186 -12.99 -18.18 14.98
C ASP A 186 -14.13 -18.96 14.31
N ASP A 187 -15.36 -18.45 14.40
CA ASP A 187 -16.57 -18.99 13.76
C ASP A 187 -16.68 -18.66 12.27
N ARG A 188 -15.71 -17.92 11.72
CA ARG A 188 -15.61 -17.52 10.30
C ARG A 188 -16.82 -16.71 9.82
N GLN A 189 -17.49 -15.98 10.71
CA GLN A 189 -18.59 -15.08 10.38
C GLN A 189 -18.16 -13.63 10.17
N VAL A 190 -16.92 -13.26 10.53
CA VAL A 190 -16.36 -11.93 10.31
C VAL A 190 -15.03 -12.06 9.59
N HIS A 191 -14.83 -11.27 8.54
CA HIS A 191 -13.55 -11.18 7.82
C HIS A 191 -13.18 -9.72 7.62
N ALA A 192 -11.90 -9.41 7.79
CA ALA A 192 -11.39 -8.06 7.61
C ALA A 192 -9.98 -8.07 7.00
N THR A 193 -9.69 -7.01 6.25
CA THR A 193 -8.35 -6.76 5.70
C THR A 193 -8.03 -5.28 5.77
N ALA A 194 -6.75 -4.96 5.99
CA ALA A 194 -6.23 -3.60 5.84
C ALA A 194 -4.97 -3.65 4.99
N SER A 195 -4.89 -2.80 3.98
CA SER A 195 -3.83 -2.80 2.98
C SER A 195 -3.33 -1.40 2.65
N PHE A 196 -2.10 -1.34 2.15
CA PHE A 196 -1.54 -0.13 1.58
C PHE A 196 -1.10 -0.39 0.13
N GLY A 197 -1.25 0.63 -0.70
CA GLY A 197 -0.84 0.66 -2.09
C GLY A 197 -0.12 1.97 -2.43
N PRO A 198 0.22 2.19 -3.71
CA PRO A 198 0.85 3.43 -4.15
C PRO A 198 -0.07 4.63 -3.93
N GLY A 199 0.17 5.40 -2.88
CA GLY A 199 -0.57 6.63 -2.58
C GLY A 199 -1.95 6.44 -1.96
N TYR A 200 -2.24 5.26 -1.37
CA TYR A 200 -3.49 5.05 -0.63
C TYR A 200 -3.38 3.95 0.44
N THR A 201 -4.29 3.99 1.39
CA THR A 201 -4.61 2.89 2.31
C THR A 201 -6.06 2.50 2.18
N VAL A 202 -6.36 1.23 2.40
CA VAL A 202 -7.73 0.70 2.35
C VAL A 202 -7.94 -0.28 3.48
N ALA A 203 -9.07 -0.16 4.17
CA ALA A 203 -9.52 -1.14 5.16
C ALA A 203 -10.93 -1.60 4.81
N ALA A 204 -11.20 -2.89 5.00
CA ALA A 204 -12.49 -3.49 4.76
C ALA A 204 -12.83 -4.52 5.86
N ASN A 205 -14.10 -4.57 6.25
CA ASN A 205 -14.62 -5.51 7.25
C ASN A 205 -16.03 -5.97 6.82
N THR A 206 -16.29 -7.27 6.77
CA THR A 206 -17.61 -7.83 6.48
C THR A 206 -18.09 -8.76 7.58
N TYR A 207 -19.39 -8.70 7.86
CA TYR A 207 -20.11 -9.84 8.42
C TYR A 207 -20.43 -10.79 7.26
N GLY A 208 -19.63 -11.85 7.11
CA GLY A 208 -19.72 -12.78 6.00
C GLY A 208 -18.42 -13.55 5.78
N SER A 209 -18.37 -14.27 4.66
CA SER A 209 -17.23 -15.09 4.24
C SER A 209 -16.07 -14.25 3.69
N PRO A 210 -14.85 -14.82 3.51
CA PRO A 210 -13.78 -14.11 2.82
C PRO A 210 -14.13 -13.84 1.35
N GLY A 211 -14.97 -14.69 0.74
CA GLY A 211 -15.51 -14.49 -0.60
C GLY A 211 -16.42 -13.27 -0.70
N ASP A 212 -17.29 -13.06 0.30
CA ASP A 212 -18.14 -11.86 0.39
C ASP A 212 -17.29 -10.59 0.47
N LEU A 213 -16.29 -10.58 1.36
CA LEU A 213 -15.38 -9.43 1.50
C LEU A 213 -14.68 -9.11 0.17
N THR A 214 -14.21 -10.16 -0.52
CA THR A 214 -13.48 -10.02 -1.78
C THR A 214 -14.39 -9.49 -2.88
N ALA A 215 -15.58 -10.08 -3.04
CA ALA A 215 -16.53 -9.67 -4.07
C ALA A 215 -17.01 -8.22 -3.87
N ASP A 216 -17.31 -7.85 -2.62
CA ASP A 216 -17.79 -6.50 -2.30
C ASP A 216 -16.70 -5.44 -2.52
N VAL A 217 -15.46 -5.73 -2.14
CA VAL A 217 -14.32 -4.83 -2.39
C VAL A 217 -14.05 -4.69 -3.89
N LEU A 218 -13.90 -5.81 -4.60
CA LEU A 218 -13.58 -5.79 -6.03
C LEU A 218 -14.71 -5.20 -6.90
N GLY A 219 -15.97 -5.40 -6.51
CA GLY A 219 -17.11 -4.81 -7.19
C GLY A 219 -17.21 -3.28 -7.04
N ALA A 220 -16.53 -2.72 -6.03
CA ALA A 220 -16.57 -1.30 -5.70
C ALA A 220 -15.30 -0.53 -6.09
N VAL A 221 -14.23 -1.22 -6.54
CA VAL A 221 -13.00 -0.58 -7.00
C VAL A 221 -12.87 -0.61 -8.51
N ASP A 222 -12.32 0.44 -9.08
CA ASP A 222 -11.82 0.46 -10.45
C ASP A 222 -10.36 0.92 -10.42
N VAL A 223 -9.49 0.10 -11.00
CA VAL A 223 -8.06 0.36 -11.12
C VAL A 223 -7.78 0.62 -12.60
N PRO A 224 -7.45 1.85 -12.99
CA PRO A 224 -7.13 2.17 -14.38
C PRO A 224 -6.02 1.24 -14.87
N ALA A 225 -6.21 0.69 -16.07
CA ALA A 225 -5.16 -0.08 -16.72
C ALA A 225 -3.87 0.75 -16.79
N PRO A 226 -2.68 0.14 -16.62
CA PRO A 226 -1.44 0.86 -16.83
C PRO A 226 -1.48 1.57 -18.19
N PRO A 227 -0.99 2.82 -18.30
CA PRO A 227 -0.91 3.47 -19.60
C PRO A 227 -0.17 2.55 -20.56
N ALA A 228 -0.74 2.35 -21.75
CA ALA A 228 -0.11 1.52 -22.77
C ALA A 228 1.31 2.03 -23.01
N VAL A 229 2.30 1.16 -22.87
CA VAL A 229 3.68 1.49 -23.27
C VAL A 229 3.60 1.85 -24.76
N PRO A 230 4.02 3.06 -25.17
CA PRO A 230 4.06 3.41 -26.57
C PRO A 230 4.86 2.32 -27.30
N ALA A 231 4.28 1.76 -28.36
CA ALA A 231 5.01 0.79 -29.16
C ALA A 231 6.37 1.40 -29.53
N PRO A 232 7.48 0.61 -29.46
CA PRO A 232 8.77 1.10 -29.91
C PRO A 232 8.60 1.69 -31.32
N PRO A 233 9.23 2.84 -31.62
CA PRO A 233 9.11 3.46 -32.92
C PRO A 233 9.41 2.41 -33.99
N ALA A 234 8.58 2.37 -35.03
CA ALA A 234 8.78 1.46 -36.13
C ALA A 234 10.23 1.59 -36.63
N PRO A 235 10.90 0.47 -37.00
CA PRO A 235 12.25 0.55 -37.55
C PRO A 235 12.27 1.52 -38.73
N PRO A 236 13.32 2.34 -38.87
CA PRO A 236 13.40 3.34 -39.93
C PRO A 236 13.26 2.65 -41.29
N THR A 237 12.47 3.24 -42.17
CA THR A 237 12.32 2.73 -43.53
C THR A 237 13.66 2.89 -44.29
N PRO A 238 13.87 2.12 -45.38
CA PRO A 238 15.04 2.34 -46.24
C PRO A 238 15.17 3.79 -46.74
N GLN A 239 14.05 4.50 -46.85
CA GLN A 239 14.01 5.91 -47.22
C GLN A 239 14.50 6.82 -46.08
N ASP A 240 14.07 6.58 -44.83
CA ASP A 240 14.58 7.32 -43.67
C ASP A 240 16.09 7.16 -43.48
N VAL A 241 16.60 5.94 -43.74
CA VAL A 241 18.04 5.66 -43.70
C VAL A 241 18.77 6.42 -44.80
N ARG A 242 18.22 6.44 -46.01
CA ARG A 242 18.79 7.18 -47.15
C ARG A 242 18.81 8.68 -46.89
N ASP A 243 17.71 9.24 -46.41
CA ASP A 243 17.56 10.67 -46.19
C ASP A 243 18.49 11.14 -45.06
N ARG A 244 18.65 10.34 -44.00
CA ARG A 244 19.64 10.60 -42.94
C ARG A 244 21.07 10.55 -43.46
N ALA A 245 21.40 9.57 -44.31
CA ALA A 245 22.72 9.49 -44.93
C ALA A 245 22.99 10.70 -45.85
N CYS A 246 21.99 11.15 -46.60
CA CYS A 246 22.06 12.34 -47.44
C CYS A 246 22.32 13.61 -46.63
N GLU A 247 21.61 13.80 -45.52
CA GLU A 247 21.83 14.96 -44.64
C GLU A 247 23.21 14.94 -43.99
N GLU A 248 23.73 13.76 -43.62
CA GLU A 248 25.09 13.66 -43.09
C GLU A 248 26.15 13.95 -44.16
N LEU A 249 25.93 13.51 -45.41
CA LEU A 249 26.79 13.83 -46.55
C LEU A 249 26.79 15.34 -46.86
N LYS A 250 25.62 16.00 -46.87
CA LYS A 250 25.52 17.45 -47.07
C LYS A 250 26.25 18.25 -45.99
N ARG A 251 26.22 17.78 -44.74
CA ARG A 251 26.98 18.40 -43.63
C ARG A 251 28.49 18.26 -43.80
N ARG A 252 28.96 17.17 -44.40
CA ARG A 252 30.39 16.89 -44.60
C ARG A 252 30.97 17.55 -45.85
N VAL A 253 30.15 17.82 -46.86
CA VAL A 253 30.59 18.44 -48.13
C VAL A 253 29.67 19.63 -48.48
N PRO A 254 29.85 20.80 -47.85
CA PRO A 254 29.09 21.99 -48.19
C PRO A 254 29.50 22.48 -49.59
N GLY A 255 28.58 22.47 -50.56
CA GLY A 255 28.77 23.09 -51.88
C GLY A 255 28.60 22.18 -53.10
N SER A 256 28.29 20.89 -52.92
CA SER A 256 28.00 20.00 -54.06
C SER A 256 26.48 19.92 -54.28
N SER A 257 25.98 20.55 -55.34
CA SER A 257 24.56 20.59 -55.72
C SER A 257 24.01 19.26 -56.30
N HIS A 258 24.78 18.18 -56.24
CA HIS A 258 24.46 16.88 -56.84
C HIS A 258 24.57 15.70 -55.86
N VAL A 259 24.58 15.95 -54.55
CA VAL A 259 24.66 14.87 -53.55
C VAL A 259 23.27 14.64 -52.97
N CYS A 260 22.62 13.62 -53.55
CA CYS A 260 21.20 13.26 -53.44
C CYS A 260 20.26 14.12 -54.30
#